data_AF-A0A2N7VKK7-F1
#
_entry.id   AF-A0A2N7VKK7-F1
#
_cell.length_a   1.000
_cell.length_b   1.000
_cell.length_c   1.000
_cell.angle_alpha   90.00
_cell.angle_beta   90.00
_cell.angle_gamma   90.00
#
_symmetry.space_group_name_H-M   'P 1'
#
loop_
_entity.id
_entity.type
_entity.pdbx_description
1 polymer ?
#
loop_
_entity_poly.entity_id
_entity_poly.type
_entity_poly.pdbx_seq_one_letter_code
_entity_poly.pdbx_strand_id
1 'polypeptide(L)'
;MPASIRNSLSWILDAFERDPTYVPKRMFSMDAAYIDARLCITAGDRKEPWNGMLVCTSQDHHASLIEAMPALQVHPVIGKWLYVSQAHPEFESVVARVVSIVLARDPRIGVEPKPKGSRKAALPKD
;
A
#
# COMPACT_ATOMS: atom_id res chain seq x y z
N MET A 1 -11.85 -23.15 -15.06
CA MET A 1 -10.95 -22.20 -14.38
C MET A 1 -11.77 -21.47 -13.34
N PRO A 2 -11.54 -21.61 -12.02
CA PRO A 2 -12.19 -20.71 -11.08
C PRO A 2 -11.71 -19.30 -11.41
N ALA A 3 -12.64 -18.37 -11.64
CA ALA A 3 -12.31 -16.97 -11.82
C ALA A 3 -11.49 -16.54 -10.60
N SER A 4 -10.24 -16.15 -10.83
CA SER A 4 -9.39 -15.58 -9.78
C SER A 4 -10.20 -14.46 -9.12
N ILE A 5 -10.60 -14.62 -7.86
CA ILE A 5 -11.38 -13.62 -7.14
C ILE A 5 -10.60 -12.30 -7.26
N ARG A 6 -11.16 -11.37 -8.03
CA ARG A 6 -10.58 -10.05 -8.23
C ARG A 6 -10.85 -9.27 -6.95
N ASN A 7 -9.82 -8.66 -6.41
CA ASN A 7 -9.92 -7.75 -5.29
C ASN A 7 -10.91 -6.64 -5.63
N SER A 8 -11.99 -6.54 -4.88
CA SER A 8 -13.04 -5.54 -5.07
C SER A 8 -12.53 -4.11 -4.88
N LEU A 9 -11.41 -3.91 -4.18
CA LEU A 9 -10.75 -2.61 -4.01
C LEU A 9 -9.68 -2.31 -5.07
N SER A 10 -9.57 -3.11 -6.12
CA SER A 10 -8.60 -2.86 -7.20
C SER A 10 -8.84 -1.53 -7.93
N TRP A 11 -10.07 -0.99 -7.90
CA TRP A 11 -10.41 0.31 -8.50
C TRP A 11 -9.58 1.48 -7.96
N ILE A 12 -9.04 1.37 -6.74
CA ILE A 12 -8.16 2.39 -6.16
C ILE A 12 -6.91 2.58 -7.02
N LEU A 13 -6.43 1.50 -7.63
CA LEU A 13 -5.21 1.48 -8.40
C LEU A 13 -5.42 1.98 -9.83
N ASP A 14 -6.66 1.93 -10.34
CA ASP A 14 -7.02 2.42 -11.67
C ASP A 14 -6.67 3.91 -11.82
N ALA A 15 -6.66 4.66 -10.72
CA ALA A 15 -6.26 6.07 -10.70
C ALA A 15 -4.80 6.33 -11.12
N PHE A 16 -3.93 5.33 -11.04
CA PHE A 16 -2.51 5.43 -11.42
C PHE A 16 -2.22 4.97 -12.84
N GLU A 17 -3.18 4.40 -13.57
CA GLU A 17 -2.93 3.80 -14.90
C GLU A 17 -2.36 4.77 -15.94
N ARG A 18 -2.58 6.08 -15.75
CA ARG A 18 -2.05 7.13 -16.64
C ARG A 18 -0.65 7.60 -16.28
N ASP A 19 -0.14 7.21 -15.12
CA ASP A 19 1.21 7.58 -14.70
C ASP A 19 2.24 6.66 -15.38
N PRO A 20 3.22 7.21 -16.11
CA PRO A 20 4.18 6.40 -16.88
C PRO A 20 5.11 5.55 -16.01
N THR A 21 5.24 5.85 -14.71
CA THR A 21 6.10 5.09 -13.79
C THR A 21 5.30 4.12 -12.90
N TYR A 22 3.98 4.05 -13.13
CA TYR A 22 3.11 3.13 -12.43
C TYR A 22 3.42 1.67 -12.77
N VAL A 23 3.60 0.86 -11.73
CA VAL A 23 3.76 -0.59 -11.85
C VAL A 23 2.82 -1.29 -10.87
N PRO A 24 1.77 -1.98 -11.34
CA PRO A 24 0.94 -2.82 -10.49
C PRO A 24 1.71 -4.08 -10.07
N LYS A 25 1.54 -4.51 -8.80
CA LYS A 25 1.99 -5.84 -8.35
C LYS A 25 0.95 -6.49 -7.46
N ARG A 26 0.90 -7.83 -7.51
CA ARG A 26 0.17 -8.62 -6.51
C ARG A 26 1.11 -8.98 -5.37
N MET A 27 0.72 -8.72 -4.13
CA MET A 27 1.46 -9.16 -2.95
C MET A 27 0.53 -9.50 -1.81
N PHE A 28 0.73 -10.66 -1.18
CA PHE A 28 -0.06 -11.08 -0.01
C PHE A 28 -1.58 -11.09 -0.25
N SER A 29 -2.02 -11.47 -1.46
CA SER A 29 -3.42 -11.40 -1.88
C SER A 29 -4.03 -9.99 -1.94
N MET A 30 -3.19 -8.96 -1.92
CA MET A 30 -3.52 -7.55 -2.12
C MET A 30 -2.95 -7.07 -3.47
N ASP A 31 -3.51 -6.00 -3.99
CA ASP A 31 -2.94 -5.29 -5.12
C ASP A 31 -2.14 -4.08 -4.64
N ALA A 32 -0.98 -3.86 -5.23
CA ALA A 32 -0.03 -2.83 -4.84
C ALA A 32 0.27 -1.89 -6.00
N ALA A 33 0.39 -0.60 -5.70
CA ALA A 33 0.85 0.42 -6.63
C ALA A 33 2.28 0.81 -6.31
N TYR A 34 3.14 0.67 -7.32
CA TYR A 34 4.46 1.29 -7.31
C TYR A 34 4.44 2.51 -8.21
N ILE A 35 5.06 3.60 -7.75
CA ILE A 35 5.29 4.83 -8.50
C ILE A 35 6.76 5.18 -8.35
N ASP A 36 7.44 5.48 -9.45
CA ASP A 36 8.90 5.72 -9.48
C ASP A 36 9.69 4.59 -8.79
N ALA A 37 9.27 3.34 -9.00
CA ALA A 37 9.80 2.14 -8.35
C ALA A 37 9.67 2.07 -6.81
N ARG A 38 8.98 3.03 -6.18
CA ARG A 38 8.67 3.02 -4.73
C ARG A 38 7.30 2.40 -4.49
N LEU A 39 7.16 1.57 -3.46
CA LEU A 39 5.87 1.02 -3.07
C LEU A 39 5.06 2.09 -2.33
N CYS A 40 3.96 2.57 -2.91
CA CYS A 40 3.20 3.71 -2.39
C CYS A 40 1.94 3.29 -1.65
N ILE A 41 1.11 2.44 -2.27
CA ILE A 41 -0.13 1.95 -1.65
C ILE A 41 -0.33 0.46 -1.88
N THR A 42 -1.12 -0.16 -1.01
CA THR A 42 -1.70 -1.49 -1.26
C THR A 42 -3.18 -1.50 -0.89
N ALA A 43 -4.01 -2.13 -1.70
CA ALA A 43 -5.44 -2.29 -1.47
C ALA A 43 -5.79 -3.77 -1.35
N GLY A 44 -6.70 -4.13 -0.44
CA GLY A 44 -7.13 -5.52 -0.26
C GLY A 44 -8.50 -5.60 0.38
N ASP A 45 -9.26 -6.60 -0.02
CA ASP A 45 -10.64 -6.85 0.40
C ASP A 45 -10.76 -8.09 1.29
N ARG A 46 -9.72 -8.32 2.10
CA ARG A 46 -9.67 -9.48 3.02
C ARG A 46 -10.38 -9.13 4.32
N LYS A 47 -10.37 -10.03 5.30
CA LYS A 47 -10.93 -9.72 6.62
C LYS A 47 -10.12 -8.62 7.30
N GLU A 48 -10.77 -7.79 8.10
CA GLU A 48 -10.09 -6.82 8.96
C GLU A 48 -8.96 -7.51 9.76
N PRO A 49 -7.80 -6.86 9.90
CA PRO A 49 -7.46 -5.49 9.52
C PRO A 49 -6.88 -5.34 8.09
N TRP A 50 -7.30 -6.16 7.13
CA TRP A 50 -6.78 -6.19 5.75
C TRP A 50 -7.86 -5.85 4.70
N ASN A 51 -8.92 -5.17 5.13
CA ASN A 51 -10.06 -4.76 4.30
C ASN A 51 -10.02 -3.26 4.03
N GLY A 52 -9.15 -2.80 3.16
CA GLY A 52 -8.98 -1.37 2.91
C GLY A 52 -7.68 -1.04 2.20
N MET A 53 -7.18 0.17 2.46
CA MET A 53 -5.97 0.70 1.85
C MET A 53 -4.89 0.87 2.91
N LEU A 54 -3.68 0.38 2.60
CA LEU A 54 -2.48 0.72 3.34
C LEU A 54 -1.69 1.79 2.59
N VAL A 55 -1.15 2.74 3.35
CA VAL A 55 -0.22 3.77 2.86
C VAL A 55 1.18 3.36 3.27
N CYS A 56 2.02 3.09 2.27
CA CYS A 56 3.38 2.64 2.49
C CYS A 56 4.28 3.86 2.70
N THR A 57 4.59 4.14 3.97
CA THR A 57 5.36 5.30 4.45
C THR A 57 6.41 4.89 5.48
N SER A 58 7.41 5.74 5.74
CA SER A 58 8.23 5.66 6.97
C SER A 58 7.40 6.02 8.20
N GLN A 59 7.79 5.51 9.37
CA GLN A 59 7.19 5.86 10.67
C GLN A 59 7.38 7.34 11.01
N ASP A 60 8.47 7.97 10.56
CA ASP A 60 8.75 9.39 10.81
C ASP A 60 7.67 10.33 10.22
N HIS A 61 6.92 9.86 9.22
CA HIS A 61 5.85 10.63 8.59
C HIS A 61 4.46 10.29 9.13
N HIS A 62 4.32 9.30 10.03
CA HIS A 62 3.00 8.87 10.54
C HIS A 62 2.25 10.02 11.18
N ALA A 63 2.89 10.74 12.11
CA ALA A 63 2.25 11.86 12.82
C ALA A 63 1.72 12.93 11.86
N SER A 64 2.53 13.36 10.89
CA SER A 64 2.13 14.37 9.89
C SER A 64 1.01 13.90 8.97
N LEU A 65 1.01 12.62 8.56
CA LEU A 65 -0.04 12.05 7.72
C LEU A 65 -1.35 11.87 8.48
N ILE A 66 -1.30 11.45 9.75
CA ILE A 66 -2.47 11.31 10.63
C ILE A 66 -3.05 12.69 10.95
N GLU A 67 -2.23 13.69 11.25
CA GLU A 67 -2.69 15.07 11.45
C GLU A 67 -3.42 15.61 10.21
N ALA A 68 -2.87 15.34 9.02
CA ALA A 68 -3.51 15.75 7.78
C ALA A 68 -4.79 14.96 7.46
N MET A 69 -4.83 13.67 7.82
CA MET A 69 -5.89 12.71 7.50
C MET A 69 -6.19 11.83 8.73
N PRO A 70 -7.00 12.29 9.70
CA PRO A 70 -7.19 11.62 11.00
C PRO A 70 -7.79 10.21 10.93
N ALA A 71 -8.45 9.87 9.83
CA ALA A 71 -8.95 8.53 9.55
C ALA A 71 -7.84 7.50 9.24
N LEU A 72 -6.61 7.94 8.93
CA LEU A 72 -5.46 7.06 8.85
C LEU A 72 -5.03 6.64 10.24
N GLN A 73 -4.74 5.35 10.40
CA GLN A 73 -4.28 4.77 11.65
C GLN A 73 -3.07 3.88 11.39
N VAL A 74 -2.21 3.70 12.39
CA VAL A 74 -1.13 2.72 12.30
C VAL A 74 -1.74 1.34 12.15
N HIS A 75 -1.33 0.60 11.11
CA HIS A 75 -1.87 -0.73 10.87
C HIS A 75 -1.54 -1.67 12.05
N PRO A 76 -2.53 -2.31 12.69
CA PRO A 76 -2.35 -2.98 13.99
C PRO A 76 -1.42 -4.21 13.95
N VAL A 77 -1.33 -4.90 12.80
CA VAL A 77 -0.45 -6.08 12.63
C VAL A 77 0.94 -5.73 12.12
N ILE A 78 1.05 -4.88 11.10
CA ILE A 78 2.33 -4.55 10.46
C ILE A 78 3.10 -3.47 11.24
N GLY A 79 2.40 -2.51 11.87
CA GLY A 79 2.98 -1.39 12.64
C GLY A 79 3.82 -0.38 11.84
N LYS A 80 4.27 -0.73 10.63
CA LYS A 80 5.16 0.09 9.79
C LYS A 80 4.44 1.04 8.86
N TRP A 81 3.19 0.74 8.52
CA TRP A 81 2.39 1.45 7.52
C TRP A 81 1.10 1.98 8.15
N LEU A 82 0.55 3.00 7.52
CA LEU A 82 -0.78 3.50 7.86
C LEU A 82 -1.85 2.72 7.12
N TYR A 83 -3.07 2.77 7.63
CA TYR A 83 -4.21 2.00 7.17
C TYR A 83 -5.49 2.82 7.31
N VAL A 84 -6.40 2.65 6.36
CA VAL A 84 -7.81 3.02 6.50
C VAL A 84 -8.67 1.83 6.06
N SER A 85 -9.61 1.44 6.92
CA SER A 85 -10.58 0.38 6.63
C SER A 85 -11.61 0.85 5.61
N GLN A 86 -12.04 -0.06 4.73
CA GLN A 86 -13.16 0.14 3.82
C GLN A 86 -14.46 0.44 4.56
N ALA A 87 -14.62 -0.05 5.79
CA ALA A 87 -15.79 0.22 6.62
C ALA A 87 -15.76 1.61 7.28
N HIS A 88 -14.64 2.34 7.17
CA HIS A 88 -14.53 3.69 7.73
C HIS A 88 -15.41 4.67 6.93
N PRO A 89 -16.22 5.54 7.56
CA PRO A 89 -17.09 6.48 6.84
C PRO A 89 -16.35 7.42 5.87
N GLU A 90 -15.10 7.74 6.19
CA GLU A 90 -14.23 8.60 5.37
C GLU A 90 -13.34 7.82 4.39
N PHE A 91 -13.58 6.52 4.19
CA PHE A 91 -12.70 5.67 3.38
C PHE A 91 -12.43 6.26 1.99
N GLU A 92 -13.48 6.58 1.24
CA GLU A 92 -13.34 7.05 -0.14
C GLU A 92 -12.66 8.43 -0.22
N SER A 93 -12.95 9.34 0.72
CA SER A 93 -12.34 10.67 0.75
C SER A 93 -10.85 10.59 1.08
N VAL A 94 -10.46 9.70 2.01
CA VAL A 94 -9.06 9.44 2.35
C VAL A 94 -8.34 8.78 1.18
N VAL A 95 -8.96 7.80 0.52
CA VAL A 95 -8.41 7.17 -0.69
C VAL A 95 -8.14 8.21 -1.77
N ALA A 96 -9.11 9.05 -2.10
CA ALA A 96 -8.95 10.09 -3.11
C ALA A 96 -7.80 11.05 -2.77
N ARG A 97 -7.69 11.46 -1.50
CA ARG A 97 -6.61 12.33 -1.04
C ARG A 97 -5.25 11.67 -1.09
N VAL A 98 -5.12 10.42 -0.64
CA VAL A 98 -3.87 9.65 -0.71
C VAL A 98 -3.43 9.47 -2.16
N VAL A 99 -4.33 9.07 -3.05
CA VAL A 99 -4.05 8.96 -4.50
C VAL A 99 -3.51 10.28 -5.05
N SER A 100 -4.16 11.40 -4.72
CA SER A 100 -3.73 12.72 -5.16
C SER A 100 -2.30 13.07 -4.71
N ILE A 101 -1.94 12.80 -3.44
CA ILE A 101 -0.61 13.13 -2.93
C ILE A 101 0.46 12.15 -3.42
N VAL A 102 0.11 10.90 -3.73
CA VAL A 102 0.99 9.95 -4.42
C VAL A 102 1.30 10.43 -5.84
N LEU A 103 0.29 10.82 -6.61
CA LEU A 103 0.48 11.37 -7.95
C LEU A 103 1.32 12.65 -7.93
N ALA A 104 1.16 13.48 -6.90
CA ALA A 104 1.96 14.69 -6.67
C ALA A 104 3.39 14.41 -6.13
N ARG A 105 3.80 13.14 -6.01
CA ARG A 105 5.11 12.73 -5.49
C ARG A 105 5.42 13.26 -4.09
N ASP A 106 4.40 13.28 -3.22
CA ASP A 106 4.59 13.68 -1.82
C ASP A 106 5.70 12.83 -1.18
N PRO A 107 6.77 13.45 -0.64
CA PRO A 107 7.95 12.74 -0.17
C PRO A 107 7.67 11.84 1.04
N ARG A 108 6.52 11.99 1.69
CA ARG A 108 6.12 11.15 2.82
C ARG A 108 5.70 9.75 2.38
N ILE A 109 5.30 9.56 1.12
CA ILE A 109 4.80 8.26 0.64
C ILE A 109 5.83 7.60 -0.27
N GLY A 110 5.90 6.27 -0.19
CA GLY A 110 6.77 5.47 -1.03
C GLY A 110 7.93 4.91 -0.22
N VAL A 111 7.93 3.59 -0.06
CA VAL A 111 9.07 2.86 0.51
C VAL A 111 9.84 2.15 -0.58
N GLU A 112 11.16 2.24 -0.51
CA GLU A 112 12.02 1.53 -1.44
C GLU A 112 11.93 0.01 -1.18
N PRO A 113 11.61 -0.79 -2.19
CA PRO A 113 11.62 -2.24 -2.03
C PRO A 113 13.05 -2.68 -1.73
N LYS A 114 13.27 -3.26 -0.54
CA LYS A 114 14.57 -3.85 -0.20
C LYS A 114 14.92 -4.92 -1.25
N PRO A 115 16.12 -4.89 -1.83
CA PRO A 115 16.57 -5.97 -2.72
C PRO A 115 16.45 -7.28 -1.95
N LYS A 116 15.77 -8.28 -2.53
CA LYS A 116 15.80 -9.64 -1.99
C LYS A 116 17.22 -10.15 -2.16
N GLY A 117 18.07 -9.94 -1.16
CA GLY A 117 19.39 -10.56 -1.11
C GLY A 117 19.21 -12.07 -1.31
N SER A 118 19.89 -12.63 -2.30
CA SER A 118 19.96 -14.06 -2.49
C SER A 118 20.35 -14.69 -1.15
N ARG A 119 19.45 -15.46 -0.52
CA ARG A 119 19.89 -16.40 0.50
C ARG A 119 20.86 -17.32 -0.22
N LYS A 120 22.17 -17.11 -0.06
CA LYS A 120 23.12 -18.20 -0.24
C LYS A 120 22.67 -19.25 0.75
N ALA A 121 22.08 -20.33 0.25
CA ALA A 121 21.89 -21.53 1.02
C ALA A 121 23.27 -21.88 1.59
N ALA A 122 23.42 -21.82 2.91
CA ALA A 122 24.59 -22.35 3.55
C ALA A 122 24.55 -23.86 3.30
N LEU A 123 25.40 -24.33 2.38
CA LEU A 123 25.71 -25.76 2.26
C LEU A 123 26.27 -26.21 3.61
N PRO A 124 25.78 -27.34 4.18
CA PRO A 124 26.36 -27.91 5.39
C PRO A 124 27.84 -28.19 5.15
N LYS A 125 28.69 -27.88 6.13
CA LYS A 125 30.08 -28.34 6.14
C LYS A 125 30.10 -29.72 6.77
N ASP A 126 30.75 -30.66 6.09
CA ASP A 126 31.08 -32.01 6.56
C ASP A 126 32.00 -32.00 7.78
#